data_AF-A0A317JE41-F1
#
_entry.id   AF-A0A317JE41-F1
#
_cell.length_a   1.000
_cell.length_b   1.000
_cell.length_c   1.000
_cell.angle_alpha   90.00
_cell.angle_beta   90.00
_cell.angle_gamma   90.00
#
_symmetry.space_group_name_H-M   'P 1'
#
loop_
_entity.id
_entity.type
_entity.pdbx_description
1 polymer ?
#
loop_
_entity_poly.entity_id
_entity_poly.type
_entity_poly.pdbx_seq_one_letter_code
_entity_poly.pdbx_strand_id
1 'polypeptide(L)'
;MALADEAVKKWDRYTLLFKKTQDRESVQLLKEYRDLKQFFKSKVVRFNKKSLEIGVEEQRITDSGFLIKDLESIRSDADYELLLLRKEEGGYFASSALLRHILLVGQSDELLLHSEYQELISHLKATKDLQAHMIAQEMLKQNLSPIDNFFKQAKDFTLEESAICMSKALIALMLAANPYNLMRNDADKVCEQYLVDFCLFLRQAISKPRSGPLTALIDPLYHKLSYLLFTQACSYEKALELITQLIAMGHSKNELLSAQKIQLDSVLLYQDVAIRTALKAYPSGPLMQALALVREQRLGQGLDLFSQKNWPIQIYAILTDQLKINCMKVASMTMQTTLTDVELIPEFIGFMQVLASRDQKYVVINLQNRSSWQEKARCTCLENSQYKQEFSEHLSVITFDKDSDFYHQRESGSKSSDFLLKCAQEVLSGQEYGFYFSPTVNSSQLTFFINKALLLIHELFFDGKQEFSHRDRLDYIEIFHFFLFLHIIDQLKPDILSFTCKDGVDTSSVFSAEVFAWLHVMNHPEGLPKSKRDFLLYLLYAPAMTLRGRSIDKDRIQRMASAMHVFIEKLNHNGFVIQEAFSQLYQMSFFKKARVQEG
;
A
#
# COMPACT_ATOMS: atom_id res chain seq x y z
N MET A 1 -20.54 1.10 -28.94
CA MET A 1 -20.84 1.58 -30.32
C MET A 1 -21.60 2.90 -30.34
N ALA A 2 -22.56 3.19 -29.45
CA ALA A 2 -23.29 4.46 -29.46
C ALA A 2 -22.38 5.72 -29.45
N LEU A 3 -21.36 5.76 -28.57
CA LEU A 3 -20.37 6.85 -28.52
C LEU A 3 -19.47 6.93 -29.77
N ALA A 4 -19.15 5.79 -30.40
CA ALA A 4 -18.37 5.75 -31.64
C ALA A 4 -19.22 6.21 -32.83
N ASP A 5 -20.48 5.78 -32.92
CA ASP A 5 -21.44 6.28 -33.91
C ASP A 5 -21.71 7.79 -33.69
N GLU A 6 -21.71 8.28 -32.44
CA GLU A 6 -21.86 9.71 -32.12
C GLU A 6 -20.61 10.52 -32.47
N ALA A 7 -19.41 10.02 -32.15
CA ALA A 7 -18.14 10.64 -32.52
C ALA A 7 -17.96 10.69 -34.05
N VAL A 8 -18.32 9.62 -34.75
CA VAL A 8 -18.30 9.57 -36.23
C VAL A 8 -19.30 10.54 -36.84
N LYS A 9 -20.51 10.66 -36.28
CA LYS A 9 -21.48 11.69 -36.71
C LYS A 9 -20.96 13.11 -36.47
N LYS A 10 -20.30 13.36 -35.33
CA LYS A 10 -19.67 14.66 -35.04
C LYS A 10 -18.53 14.92 -36.02
N TRP A 11 -17.70 13.92 -36.31
CA TRP A 11 -16.58 14.04 -37.21
C TRP A 11 -17.03 14.29 -38.64
N ASP A 12 -17.98 13.51 -39.17
CA ASP A 12 -18.62 13.75 -40.49
C ASP A 12 -19.21 15.16 -40.59
N ARG A 13 -19.83 15.65 -39.50
CA ARG A 13 -20.37 17.02 -39.43
C ARG A 13 -19.29 18.09 -39.51
N TYR A 14 -18.12 17.87 -38.89
CA TYR A 14 -16.98 18.78 -39.00
C TYR A 14 -16.29 18.68 -40.37
N THR A 15 -16.19 17.50 -40.97
CA THR A 15 -15.62 17.31 -42.32
C THR A 15 -16.45 18.01 -43.40
N LEU A 16 -17.78 18.08 -43.22
CA LEU A 16 -18.70 18.84 -44.08
C LEU A 16 -18.53 20.36 -43.96
N LEU A 17 -18.04 20.88 -42.84
CA LEU A 17 -17.86 22.32 -42.61
C LEU A 17 -16.60 22.88 -43.30
N PHE A 18 -15.61 22.06 -43.61
CA PHE A 18 -14.42 22.47 -44.34
C PHE A 18 -14.65 22.38 -45.85
N LYS A 19 -14.88 23.53 -46.51
CA LYS A 19 -15.23 23.68 -47.94
C LYS A 19 -14.23 23.09 -48.96
N LYS A 20 -13.10 22.51 -48.55
CA LYS A 20 -12.08 21.92 -49.44
C LYS A 20 -12.05 20.38 -49.45
N THR A 21 -12.97 19.73 -48.73
CA THR A 21 -13.03 18.25 -48.60
C THR A 21 -14.33 17.66 -49.14
N GLN A 22 -14.86 18.20 -50.24
CA GLN A 22 -16.11 17.68 -50.85
C GLN A 22 -15.97 16.26 -51.45
N ASP A 23 -14.75 15.74 -51.62
CA ASP A 23 -14.50 14.40 -52.18
C ASP A 23 -14.11 13.33 -51.14
N ARG A 24 -14.22 13.62 -49.82
CA ARG A 24 -13.94 12.59 -48.80
C ARG A 24 -15.20 11.81 -48.46
N GLU A 25 -15.17 10.50 -48.67
CA GLU A 25 -16.20 9.57 -48.22
C GLU A 25 -16.46 9.74 -46.71
N SER A 26 -17.72 9.65 -46.29
CA SER A 26 -18.10 9.65 -44.87
C SER A 26 -17.26 8.62 -44.11
N VAL A 27 -16.86 8.95 -42.89
CA VAL A 27 -16.11 8.06 -42.01
C VAL A 27 -16.90 6.75 -41.76
N GLN A 28 -18.23 6.76 -41.94
CA GLN A 28 -19.07 5.56 -41.87
C GLN A 28 -18.88 4.59 -43.05
N LEU A 29 -18.40 5.10 -44.19
CA LEU A 29 -18.15 4.33 -45.40
C LEU A 29 -16.75 3.73 -45.44
N LEU A 30 -15.81 4.28 -44.65
CA LEU A 30 -14.45 3.78 -44.54
C LEU A 30 -14.43 2.31 -44.15
N LYS A 31 -13.59 1.55 -44.84
CA LYS A 31 -13.41 0.12 -44.61
C LYS A 31 -13.00 -0.14 -43.16
N GLU A 32 -12.11 0.69 -42.62
CA GLU A 32 -11.61 0.61 -41.25
C GLU A 32 -12.74 0.76 -40.22
N TYR A 33 -13.69 1.67 -40.45
CA TYR A 33 -14.85 1.83 -39.56
C TYR A 33 -15.81 0.66 -39.65
N ARG A 34 -16.06 0.14 -40.87
CA ARG A 34 -16.92 -1.02 -41.09
C ARG A 34 -16.30 -2.28 -40.50
N ASP A 35 -15.00 -2.47 -40.66
CA ASP A 35 -14.22 -3.57 -40.08
C ASP A 35 -14.22 -3.48 -38.55
N LEU A 36 -14.03 -2.28 -37.98
CA LEU A 36 -14.17 -2.06 -36.53
C LEU A 36 -15.59 -2.35 -36.02
N LYS A 37 -16.62 -1.91 -36.74
CA LYS A 37 -18.04 -2.15 -36.43
C LYS A 37 -18.40 -3.64 -36.54
N GLN A 38 -17.86 -4.33 -37.54
CA GLN A 38 -18.03 -5.76 -37.74
C GLN A 38 -17.27 -6.57 -36.70
N PHE A 39 -16.05 -6.17 -36.33
CA PHE A 39 -15.28 -6.73 -35.22
C PHE A 39 -16.07 -6.58 -33.90
N PHE A 40 -16.57 -5.39 -33.57
CA PHE A 40 -17.42 -5.17 -32.40
C PHE A 40 -18.68 -6.05 -32.41
N LYS A 41 -19.39 -6.12 -33.54
CA LYS A 41 -20.61 -6.95 -33.64
C LYS A 41 -20.31 -8.46 -33.54
N SER A 42 -19.24 -8.93 -34.18
CA SER A 42 -18.94 -10.36 -34.29
C SER A 42 -18.19 -10.93 -33.09
N LYS A 43 -17.29 -10.16 -32.49
CA LYS A 43 -16.44 -10.59 -31.38
C LYS A 43 -16.93 -10.08 -30.02
N VAL A 44 -17.39 -8.82 -29.93
CA VAL A 44 -17.76 -8.20 -28.64
C VAL A 44 -19.25 -8.41 -28.29
N VAL A 45 -20.18 -8.19 -29.24
CA VAL A 45 -21.63 -8.31 -28.98
C VAL A 45 -22.09 -9.77 -28.83
N ARG A 46 -21.50 -10.70 -29.59
CA ARG A 46 -21.80 -12.15 -29.48
C ARG A 46 -21.34 -12.73 -28.15
N PHE A 47 -20.24 -12.21 -27.58
CA PHE A 47 -19.76 -12.58 -26.25
C PHE A 47 -20.68 -12.02 -25.15
N ASN A 48 -21.12 -10.76 -25.32
CA ASN A 48 -22.00 -10.05 -24.39
C ASN A 48 -23.34 -10.75 -24.10
N LYS A 49 -23.94 -11.44 -25.07
CA LYS A 49 -25.21 -12.18 -24.82
C LYS A 49 -25.07 -13.30 -23.77
N LYS A 50 -23.86 -13.80 -23.51
CA LYS A 50 -23.56 -14.77 -22.44
C LYS A 50 -23.17 -14.12 -21.11
N SER A 51 -22.72 -12.87 -21.12
CA SER A 51 -22.17 -12.17 -19.93
C SER A 51 -23.16 -11.20 -19.27
N LEU A 52 -24.31 -10.93 -19.91
CA LEU A 52 -25.28 -9.89 -19.51
C LEU A 52 -26.39 -10.36 -18.56
N GLU A 53 -26.33 -11.59 -18.06
CA GLU A 53 -27.20 -12.06 -16.95
C GLU A 53 -26.64 -11.70 -15.56
N ILE A 54 -25.63 -10.82 -15.48
CA ILE A 54 -25.16 -10.27 -14.20
C ILE A 54 -26.15 -9.17 -13.79
N GLY A 55 -27.06 -9.50 -12.88
CA GLY A 55 -28.15 -8.68 -12.36
C GLY A 55 -27.69 -7.42 -11.64
N VAL A 56 -27.22 -6.42 -12.38
CA VAL A 56 -27.05 -5.05 -11.87
C VAL A 56 -28.43 -4.39 -11.97
N GLU A 57 -29.24 -4.51 -10.91
CA GLU A 57 -30.49 -3.76 -10.78
C GLU A 57 -30.21 -2.26 -10.96
N GLU A 58 -30.97 -1.61 -11.85
CA GLU A 58 -30.95 -0.17 -12.05
C GLU A 58 -31.53 0.54 -10.83
N GLN A 59 -30.75 0.67 -9.76
CA GLN A 59 -31.12 1.52 -8.64
C GLN A 59 -30.94 2.99 -9.03
N ARG A 60 -31.97 3.80 -8.76
CA ARG A 60 -32.00 5.24 -9.06
C ARG A 60 -30.84 5.94 -8.36
N ILE A 61 -29.93 6.49 -9.16
CA ILE A 61 -28.80 7.28 -8.70
C ILE A 61 -29.36 8.61 -8.16
N THR A 62 -29.32 8.81 -6.85
CA THR A 62 -29.46 10.13 -6.24
C THR A 62 -28.15 10.91 -6.42
N ASP A 63 -28.28 12.21 -6.70
CA ASP A 63 -27.19 13.17 -6.94
C ASP A 63 -26.35 13.39 -5.66
N SER A 64 -25.54 12.39 -5.30
CA SER A 64 -24.42 12.58 -4.38
C SER A 64 -23.22 13.07 -5.21
N GLY A 65 -22.62 14.21 -4.86
CA GLY A 65 -21.50 14.84 -5.59
C GLY A 65 -20.21 14.01 -5.74
N PHE A 66 -20.20 12.76 -5.26
CA PHE A 66 -19.04 11.86 -5.19
C PHE A 66 -19.20 10.62 -6.07
N LEU A 67 -19.54 10.77 -7.35
CA LEU A 67 -19.57 9.65 -8.31
C LEU A 67 -18.22 9.49 -9.00
N ILE A 68 -17.78 8.25 -9.24
CA ILE A 68 -16.64 7.98 -10.12
C ILE A 68 -17.00 8.49 -11.51
N LYS A 69 -16.27 9.51 -11.98
CA LYS A 69 -16.66 10.29 -13.17
C LYS A 69 -16.31 9.59 -14.47
N ASP A 70 -15.18 8.88 -14.50
CA ASP A 70 -14.64 8.30 -15.72
C ASP A 70 -13.78 7.05 -15.46
N LEU A 71 -13.42 6.37 -16.54
CA LEU A 71 -12.55 5.19 -16.50
C LEU A 71 -11.10 5.54 -16.16
N GLU A 72 -10.68 6.78 -16.42
CA GLU A 72 -9.28 7.19 -16.24
C GLU A 72 -8.91 7.26 -14.74
N SER A 73 -9.84 7.72 -13.89
CA SER A 73 -9.72 7.66 -12.42
C SER A 73 -9.50 6.25 -11.87
N ILE A 74 -10.04 5.23 -12.55
CA ILE A 74 -9.80 3.82 -12.21
C ILE A 74 -8.44 3.39 -12.74
N ARG A 75 -8.10 3.76 -13.98
CA ARG A 75 -6.82 3.38 -14.60
C ARG A 75 -5.61 3.97 -13.87
N SER A 76 -5.76 5.16 -13.29
CA SER A 76 -4.77 5.86 -12.48
C SER A 76 -4.76 5.43 -11.01
N ASP A 77 -5.63 4.50 -10.61
CA ASP A 77 -5.76 4.00 -9.22
C ASP A 77 -6.22 5.05 -8.19
N ALA A 78 -6.80 6.17 -8.65
CA ALA A 78 -7.23 7.25 -7.77
C ALA A 78 -8.51 6.88 -6.99
N ASP A 79 -9.52 6.37 -7.70
CA ASP A 79 -10.87 6.16 -7.14
C ASP A 79 -11.27 4.67 -7.07
N TYR A 80 -10.33 3.74 -7.30
CA TYR A 80 -10.61 2.30 -7.31
C TYR A 80 -11.30 1.80 -6.02
N GLU A 81 -10.93 2.35 -4.86
CA GLU A 81 -11.51 1.94 -3.58
C GLU A 81 -13.03 2.18 -3.49
N LEU A 82 -13.55 3.17 -4.21
CA LEU A 82 -14.98 3.48 -4.21
C LEU A 82 -15.82 2.39 -4.88
N LEU A 83 -15.20 1.48 -5.66
CA LEU A 83 -15.88 0.28 -6.18
C LEU A 83 -16.15 -0.76 -5.07
N LEU A 84 -15.39 -0.72 -3.99
CA LEU A 84 -15.49 -1.64 -2.86
C LEU A 84 -16.43 -1.12 -1.76
N LEU A 85 -16.69 0.19 -1.73
CA LEU A 85 -17.54 0.84 -0.74
C LEU A 85 -18.99 0.98 -1.23
N ARG A 86 -19.92 1.05 -0.28
CA ARG A 86 -21.32 1.42 -0.52
C ARG A 86 -21.57 2.85 -0.09
N LYS A 87 -22.54 3.50 -0.74
CA LYS A 87 -23.07 4.77 -0.23
C LYS A 87 -23.87 4.53 1.05
N GLU A 88 -23.96 5.56 1.89
CA GLU A 88 -24.77 5.51 3.13
C GLU A 88 -26.25 5.23 2.84
N GLU A 89 -26.79 5.79 1.75
CA GLU A 89 -28.16 5.56 1.28
C GLU A 89 -28.36 4.18 0.61
N GLY A 90 -27.29 3.40 0.47
CA GLY A 90 -27.25 2.19 -0.36
C GLY A 90 -26.82 2.45 -1.81
N GLY A 91 -26.47 1.37 -2.52
CA GLY A 91 -25.95 1.43 -3.88
C GLY A 91 -24.44 1.71 -3.97
N TYR A 92 -23.95 1.90 -5.20
CA TYR A 92 -22.52 1.99 -5.53
C TYR A 92 -22.10 3.40 -5.95
N PHE A 93 -20.81 3.72 -5.81
CA PHE A 93 -20.21 4.97 -6.30
C PHE A 93 -19.91 4.96 -7.81
N ALA A 94 -20.11 3.84 -8.49
CA ALA A 94 -19.99 3.71 -9.94
C ALA A 94 -21.37 3.63 -10.61
N SER A 95 -21.55 4.37 -11.70
CA SER A 95 -22.74 4.26 -12.54
C SER A 95 -22.74 2.95 -13.34
N SER A 96 -23.92 2.44 -13.68
CA SER A 96 -24.06 1.25 -14.56
C SER A 96 -23.35 1.42 -15.90
N ALA A 97 -23.33 2.65 -16.45
CA ALA A 97 -22.59 2.98 -17.66
C ALA A 97 -21.07 2.78 -17.49
N LEU A 98 -20.50 3.25 -16.37
CA LEU A 98 -19.09 3.05 -16.05
C LEU A 98 -18.74 1.58 -15.85
N LEU A 99 -19.57 0.81 -15.12
CA LEU A 99 -19.37 -0.62 -14.94
C LEU A 99 -19.37 -1.38 -16.27
N ARG A 100 -20.27 -1.03 -17.19
CA ARG A 100 -20.29 -1.57 -18.56
C ARG A 100 -19.02 -1.19 -19.34
N HIS A 101 -18.50 0.03 -19.16
CA HIS A 101 -17.24 0.46 -19.78
C HIS A 101 -16.04 -0.31 -19.23
N ILE A 102 -15.95 -0.54 -17.91
CA ILE A 102 -14.92 -1.38 -17.29
C ILE A 102 -14.94 -2.78 -17.89
N LEU A 103 -16.11 -3.40 -18.00
CA LEU A 103 -16.26 -4.73 -18.61
C LEU A 103 -15.76 -4.75 -20.05
N LEU A 104 -16.17 -3.77 -20.86
CA LEU A 104 -15.86 -3.74 -22.29
C LEU A 104 -14.39 -3.43 -22.59
N VAL A 105 -13.83 -2.42 -21.92
CA VAL A 105 -12.43 -2.02 -22.12
C VAL A 105 -11.50 -3.05 -21.50
N GLY A 106 -11.75 -3.46 -20.25
CA GLY A 106 -10.92 -4.46 -19.58
C GLY A 106 -10.90 -5.81 -20.32
N GLN A 107 -12.02 -6.27 -20.89
CA GLN A 107 -12.04 -7.47 -21.75
C GLN A 107 -11.25 -7.29 -23.04
N SER A 108 -11.29 -6.10 -23.64
CA SER A 108 -10.54 -5.82 -24.87
C SER A 108 -9.04 -5.82 -24.60
N ASP A 109 -8.64 -5.17 -23.51
CA ASP A 109 -7.25 -5.14 -23.03
C ASP A 109 -6.74 -6.56 -22.69
N GLU A 110 -7.59 -7.41 -22.09
CA GLU A 110 -7.25 -8.82 -21.81
C GLU A 110 -6.99 -9.63 -23.09
N LEU A 111 -7.75 -9.37 -24.16
CA LEU A 111 -7.60 -10.05 -25.45
C LEU A 111 -6.41 -9.55 -26.27
N LEU A 112 -5.97 -8.32 -26.04
CA LEU A 112 -4.86 -7.68 -26.77
C LEU A 112 -3.51 -7.86 -26.07
N LEU A 113 -3.48 -8.54 -24.91
CA LEU A 113 -2.25 -8.89 -24.20
C LEU A 113 -1.32 -9.76 -25.06
N HIS A 114 -0.12 -9.24 -25.37
CA HIS A 114 0.94 -10.05 -25.99
C HIS A 114 1.42 -11.17 -25.05
N SER A 115 1.96 -12.25 -25.61
CA SER A 115 2.40 -13.45 -24.87
C SER A 115 3.42 -13.16 -23.78
N GLU A 116 4.37 -12.25 -24.01
CA GLU A 116 5.38 -11.85 -23.03
C GLU A 116 4.75 -11.22 -21.78
N TYR A 117 3.64 -10.48 -21.93
CA TYR A 117 2.94 -9.89 -20.78
C TYR A 117 2.10 -10.92 -20.03
N GLN A 118 1.56 -11.93 -20.72
CA GLN A 118 0.85 -13.04 -20.04
C GLN A 118 1.79 -13.81 -19.10
N GLU A 119 3.06 -13.98 -19.51
CA GLU A 119 4.10 -14.57 -18.68
C GLU A 119 4.37 -13.71 -17.43
N LEU A 120 4.49 -12.39 -17.58
CA LEU A 120 4.65 -11.45 -16.46
C LEU A 120 3.49 -11.53 -15.44
N ILE A 121 2.25 -11.58 -15.91
CA ILE A 121 1.06 -11.74 -15.04
C ILE A 121 1.15 -13.06 -14.27
N SER A 122 1.53 -14.12 -14.97
CA SER A 122 1.65 -15.46 -14.39
C SER A 122 2.73 -15.48 -13.31
N HIS A 123 3.88 -14.83 -13.54
CA HIS A 123 4.92 -14.66 -12.54
C HIS A 123 4.47 -13.86 -11.32
N LEU A 124 3.71 -12.77 -11.51
CA LEU A 124 3.15 -11.99 -10.39
C LEU A 124 2.21 -12.84 -9.53
N LYS A 125 1.31 -13.59 -10.16
CA LYS A 125 0.38 -14.49 -9.47
C LYS A 125 1.11 -15.62 -8.74
N ALA A 126 2.08 -16.26 -9.39
CA ALA A 126 2.89 -17.31 -8.79
C ALA A 126 3.72 -16.79 -7.60
N THR A 127 4.22 -15.55 -7.67
CA THR A 127 4.96 -14.92 -6.56
C THR A 127 4.07 -14.71 -5.34
N LYS A 128 2.84 -14.21 -5.54
CA LYS A 128 1.87 -14.07 -4.44
C LYS A 128 1.47 -15.40 -3.83
N ASP A 129 1.26 -16.41 -4.67
CA ASP A 129 0.88 -17.74 -4.21
C ASP A 129 1.98 -18.40 -3.37
N LEU A 130 3.24 -18.26 -3.81
CA LEU A 130 4.40 -18.68 -3.04
C LEU A 130 4.49 -17.94 -1.71
N GLN A 131 4.24 -16.63 -1.69
CA GLN A 131 4.24 -15.85 -0.45
C GLN A 131 3.17 -16.35 0.53
N ALA A 132 1.95 -16.62 0.05
CA ALA A 132 0.88 -17.16 0.87
C ALA A 132 1.25 -18.54 1.45
N HIS A 133 1.88 -19.40 0.64
CA HIS A 133 2.40 -20.68 1.10
C HIS A 133 3.44 -20.53 2.21
N MET A 134 4.41 -19.63 2.05
CA MET A 134 5.45 -19.38 3.06
C MET A 134 4.86 -18.87 4.38
N ILE A 135 3.91 -17.92 4.31
CA ILE A 135 3.19 -17.43 5.49
C ILE A 135 2.50 -18.60 6.21
N ALA A 136 1.73 -19.40 5.47
CA ALA A 136 0.99 -20.52 6.04
C ALA A 136 1.91 -21.59 6.64
N GLN A 137 3.03 -21.89 5.97
CA GLN A 137 3.99 -22.89 6.41
C GLN A 137 4.63 -22.49 7.75
N GLU A 138 5.07 -21.24 7.88
CA GLU A 138 5.70 -20.78 9.11
C GLU A 138 4.69 -20.66 10.26
N MET A 139 3.48 -20.18 9.98
CA MET A 139 2.38 -20.17 10.94
C MET A 139 2.06 -21.57 11.47
N LEU A 140 2.00 -22.57 10.59
CA LEU A 140 1.73 -23.96 10.96
C LEU A 140 2.86 -24.52 11.82
N LYS A 141 4.11 -24.34 11.39
CA LYS A 141 5.31 -24.82 12.10
C LYS A 141 5.39 -24.31 13.53
N GLN A 142 5.08 -23.03 13.76
CA GLN A 142 5.10 -22.41 15.10
C GLN A 142 3.88 -22.77 15.98
N ASN A 143 2.84 -23.40 15.41
CA ASN A 143 1.59 -23.71 16.11
C ASN A 143 1.20 -25.20 16.14
N LEU A 144 2.06 -26.13 15.72
CA LEU A 144 1.75 -27.55 15.73
C LEU A 144 1.18 -28.04 17.09
N SER A 145 1.86 -27.76 18.20
CA SER A 145 1.40 -28.18 19.53
C SER A 145 0.07 -27.56 19.96
N PRO A 146 -0.15 -26.23 19.88
CA PRO A 146 -1.48 -25.64 20.11
C PRO A 146 -2.59 -26.20 19.21
N ILE A 147 -2.30 -26.43 17.93
CA ILE A 147 -3.26 -26.99 16.97
C ILE A 147 -3.63 -28.42 17.34
N ASP A 148 -2.65 -29.25 17.69
CA ASP A 148 -2.88 -30.63 18.14
C ASP A 148 -3.72 -30.66 19.41
N ASN A 149 -3.44 -29.77 20.37
CA ASN A 149 -4.21 -29.65 21.60
C ASN A 149 -5.64 -29.18 21.35
N PHE A 150 -5.83 -28.28 20.37
CA PHE A 150 -7.16 -27.88 19.93
C PHE A 150 -7.94 -29.08 19.39
N PHE A 151 -7.39 -29.84 18.43
CA PHE A 151 -8.11 -30.98 17.85
C PHE A 151 -8.38 -32.12 18.83
N LYS A 152 -7.57 -32.28 19.89
CA LYS A 152 -7.85 -33.23 20.98
C LYS A 152 -9.10 -32.85 21.77
N GLN A 153 -9.29 -31.56 22.04
CA GLN A 153 -10.39 -31.03 22.86
C GLN A 153 -11.64 -30.66 22.05
N ALA A 154 -11.47 -30.27 20.78
CA ALA A 154 -12.56 -29.89 19.89
C ALA A 154 -13.58 -31.02 19.65
N LYS A 155 -13.21 -32.27 19.94
CA LYS A 155 -14.12 -33.44 19.91
C LYS A 155 -15.30 -33.30 20.87
N ASP A 156 -15.14 -32.53 21.94
CA ASP A 156 -16.21 -32.29 22.91
C ASP A 156 -17.16 -31.15 22.47
N PHE A 157 -16.81 -30.45 21.38
CA PHE A 157 -17.52 -29.25 20.88
C PHE A 157 -17.94 -29.40 19.41
N THR A 158 -18.23 -30.62 18.93
CA THR A 158 -18.49 -30.88 17.50
C THR A 158 -19.73 -30.20 16.93
N LEU A 159 -20.66 -29.76 17.78
CA LEU A 159 -21.88 -29.04 17.38
C LEU A 159 -21.74 -27.52 17.49
N GLU A 160 -20.66 -27.02 18.08
CA GLU A 160 -20.47 -25.59 18.32
C GLU A 160 -19.92 -24.91 17.06
N GLU A 161 -20.63 -23.93 16.52
CA GLU A 161 -20.27 -23.26 15.26
C GLU A 161 -18.86 -22.64 15.30
N SER A 162 -18.48 -22.04 16.44
CA SER A 162 -17.15 -21.45 16.63
C SER A 162 -16.04 -22.49 16.55
N ALA A 163 -16.24 -23.68 17.13
CA ALA A 163 -15.30 -24.79 17.04
C ALA A 163 -15.21 -25.36 15.61
N ILE A 164 -16.35 -25.46 14.91
CA ILE A 164 -16.41 -25.89 13.51
C ILE A 164 -15.65 -24.90 12.61
N CYS A 165 -15.90 -23.59 12.77
CA CYS A 165 -15.21 -22.55 12.00
C CYS A 165 -13.70 -22.53 12.30
N MET A 166 -13.29 -22.66 13.57
CA MET A 166 -11.87 -22.76 13.92
C MET A 166 -11.23 -24.01 13.28
N SER A 167 -11.91 -25.15 13.29
CA SER A 167 -11.44 -26.36 12.62
C SER A 167 -11.26 -26.16 11.11
N LYS A 168 -12.21 -25.50 10.44
CA LYS A 168 -12.12 -25.16 9.01
C LYS A 168 -10.95 -24.21 8.73
N ALA A 169 -10.74 -23.22 9.61
CA ALA A 169 -9.59 -22.31 9.51
C ALA A 169 -8.28 -23.10 9.54
N LEU A 170 -8.10 -23.96 10.56
CA LEU A 170 -6.88 -24.75 10.70
C LEU A 170 -6.64 -25.70 9.52
N ILE A 171 -7.70 -26.32 8.98
CA ILE A 171 -7.59 -27.16 7.77
C ILE A 171 -7.18 -26.29 6.56
N ALA A 172 -7.79 -25.13 6.36
CA ALA A 172 -7.41 -24.21 5.29
C ALA A 172 -5.95 -23.75 5.42
N LEU A 173 -5.48 -23.48 6.64
CA LEU A 173 -4.07 -23.16 6.92
C LEU A 173 -3.14 -24.32 6.52
N MET A 174 -3.48 -25.56 6.87
CA MET A 174 -2.70 -26.75 6.47
C MET A 174 -2.68 -26.92 4.95
N LEU A 175 -3.79 -26.65 4.26
CA LEU A 175 -3.87 -26.70 2.80
C LEU A 175 -3.08 -25.57 2.13
N ALA A 176 -3.08 -24.36 2.70
CA ALA A 176 -2.23 -23.26 2.23
C ALA A 176 -0.74 -23.57 2.43
N ALA A 177 -0.38 -24.24 3.52
CA ALA A 177 0.97 -24.69 3.82
C ALA A 177 1.43 -25.91 3.00
N ASN A 178 0.55 -26.52 2.19
CA ASN A 178 0.88 -27.70 1.40
C ASN A 178 1.50 -27.29 0.05
N PRO A 179 2.76 -27.66 -0.25
CA PRO A 179 3.41 -27.28 -1.50
C PRO A 179 2.74 -27.88 -2.74
N TYR A 180 1.91 -28.93 -2.62
CA TYR A 180 1.14 -29.48 -3.74
C TYR A 180 0.09 -28.50 -4.26
N ASN A 181 -0.40 -27.59 -3.41
CA ASN A 181 -1.38 -26.58 -3.79
C ASN A 181 -0.75 -25.31 -4.40
N LEU A 182 0.57 -25.30 -4.64
CA LEU A 182 1.21 -24.19 -5.34
C LEU A 182 0.70 -24.12 -6.79
N MET A 183 0.50 -22.91 -7.30
CA MET A 183 0.01 -22.62 -8.65
C MET A 183 0.81 -23.32 -9.75
N ARG A 184 2.12 -23.50 -9.55
CA ARG A 184 3.01 -24.21 -10.50
C ARG A 184 2.71 -25.70 -10.68
N ASN A 185 1.86 -26.28 -9.83
CA ASN A 185 1.47 -27.69 -9.88
C ASN A 185 0.05 -27.89 -10.45
N ASP A 186 -0.54 -26.86 -11.06
CA ASP A 186 -1.89 -26.91 -11.65
C ASP A 186 -2.98 -27.37 -10.67
N ALA A 187 -2.87 -26.96 -9.40
CA ALA A 187 -3.88 -27.28 -8.38
C ALA A 187 -5.21 -26.56 -8.64
N ASP A 188 -6.33 -27.26 -8.39
CA ASP A 188 -7.70 -26.70 -8.55
C ASP A 188 -7.93 -25.46 -7.69
N LYS A 189 -7.37 -25.46 -6.48
CA LYS A 189 -7.38 -24.34 -5.53
C LYS A 189 -5.96 -24.12 -5.02
N VAL A 190 -5.49 -22.88 -5.12
CA VAL A 190 -4.09 -22.55 -4.84
C VAL A 190 -3.87 -22.09 -3.40
N CYS A 191 -2.62 -22.12 -2.93
CA CYS A 191 -2.22 -21.70 -1.58
C CYS A 191 -2.76 -20.32 -1.19
N GLU A 192 -2.70 -19.35 -2.11
CA GLU A 192 -3.23 -17.99 -1.95
C GLU A 192 -4.72 -17.99 -1.54
N GLN A 193 -5.53 -18.82 -2.21
CA GLN A 193 -6.97 -18.89 -1.98
C GLN A 193 -7.27 -19.62 -0.66
N TYR A 194 -6.51 -20.65 -0.31
CA TYR A 194 -6.64 -21.30 1.00
C TYR A 194 -6.26 -20.39 2.16
N LEU A 195 -5.29 -19.49 1.98
CA LEU A 195 -4.94 -18.52 3.02
C LEU A 195 -6.05 -17.48 3.21
N VAL A 196 -6.73 -17.06 2.14
CA VAL A 196 -7.94 -16.22 2.25
C VAL A 196 -9.05 -16.95 3.00
N ASP A 197 -9.32 -18.22 2.66
CA ASP A 197 -10.28 -19.06 3.40
C ASP A 197 -9.93 -19.16 4.88
N PHE A 198 -8.65 -19.35 5.21
CA PHE A 198 -8.17 -19.39 6.59
C PHE A 198 -8.57 -18.12 7.34
N CYS A 199 -8.27 -16.92 6.81
CA CYS A 199 -8.64 -15.66 7.45
C CYS A 199 -10.16 -15.53 7.61
N LEU A 200 -10.93 -15.88 6.57
CA LEU A 200 -12.40 -15.84 6.61
C LEU A 200 -12.97 -16.76 7.71
N PHE A 201 -12.52 -18.01 7.78
CA PHE A 201 -12.98 -18.95 8.79
C PHE A 201 -12.50 -18.59 10.19
N LEU A 202 -11.29 -18.00 10.31
CA LEU A 202 -10.75 -17.52 11.58
C LEU A 202 -11.64 -16.40 12.16
N ARG A 203 -12.07 -15.45 11.33
CA ARG A 203 -13.03 -14.41 11.72
C ARG A 203 -14.39 -14.96 12.08
N GLN A 204 -14.88 -15.93 11.31
CA GLN A 204 -16.15 -16.60 11.63
C GLN A 204 -16.05 -17.31 12.98
N ALA A 205 -14.92 -17.94 13.32
CA ALA A 205 -14.75 -18.62 14.60
C ALA A 205 -14.94 -17.67 15.79
N ILE A 206 -14.46 -16.42 15.69
CA ILE A 206 -14.55 -15.43 16.78
C ILE A 206 -15.82 -14.59 16.76
N SER A 207 -16.54 -14.50 15.64
CA SER A 207 -17.81 -13.78 15.58
C SER A 207 -18.99 -14.60 16.11
N LYS A 208 -18.82 -15.93 16.18
CA LYS A 208 -19.85 -16.83 16.72
C LYS A 208 -19.86 -16.81 18.26
N PRO A 209 -21.05 -16.90 18.88
CA PRO A 209 -21.17 -17.02 20.32
C PRO A 209 -20.37 -18.21 20.86
N ARG A 210 -19.70 -18.01 22.00
CA ARG A 210 -18.97 -19.04 22.74
C ARG A 210 -18.90 -18.65 24.20
N SER A 211 -18.88 -19.65 25.08
CA SER A 211 -18.78 -19.41 26.53
C SER A 211 -18.03 -20.53 27.23
N GLY A 212 -17.55 -20.23 28.45
CA GLY A 212 -16.93 -21.21 29.33
C GLY A 212 -15.69 -21.88 28.72
N PRO A 213 -15.58 -23.22 28.77
CA PRO A 213 -14.41 -23.95 28.29
C PRO A 213 -14.07 -23.70 26.80
N LEU A 214 -15.07 -23.44 25.97
CA LEU A 214 -14.86 -23.22 24.54
C LEU A 214 -14.14 -21.89 24.26
N THR A 215 -14.45 -20.84 25.02
CA THR A 215 -13.73 -19.56 24.96
C THR A 215 -12.26 -19.74 25.35
N ALA A 216 -11.99 -20.47 26.44
CA ALA A 216 -10.64 -20.77 26.90
C ALA A 216 -9.83 -21.62 25.90
N LEU A 217 -10.51 -22.37 25.03
CA LEU A 217 -9.89 -23.16 23.97
C LEU A 217 -9.60 -22.34 22.70
N ILE A 218 -10.57 -21.53 22.25
CA ILE A 218 -10.51 -20.79 20.98
C ILE A 218 -9.67 -19.52 21.08
N ASP A 219 -9.87 -18.70 22.11
CA ASP A 219 -9.31 -17.35 22.17
C ASP A 219 -7.77 -17.34 22.21
N PRO A 220 -7.09 -18.17 23.02
CA PRO A 220 -5.63 -18.20 23.02
C PRO A 220 -5.05 -18.63 21.67
N LEU A 221 -5.69 -19.59 21.00
CA LEU A 221 -5.26 -20.05 19.68
C LEU A 221 -5.49 -18.96 18.63
N TYR A 222 -6.65 -18.32 18.65
CA TYR A 222 -6.97 -17.19 17.79
C TYR A 222 -5.94 -16.06 17.94
N HIS A 223 -5.71 -15.57 19.16
CA HIS A 223 -4.74 -14.53 19.45
C HIS A 223 -3.35 -14.90 18.93
N LYS A 224 -2.91 -16.15 19.15
CA LYS A 224 -1.61 -16.62 18.67
C LYS A 224 -1.53 -16.69 17.14
N LEU A 225 -2.57 -17.16 16.46
CA LEU A 225 -2.64 -17.20 15.00
C LEU A 225 -2.66 -15.79 14.41
N SER A 226 -3.45 -14.88 14.98
CA SER A 226 -3.45 -13.47 14.60
C SER A 226 -2.08 -12.84 14.80
N TYR A 227 -1.40 -13.11 15.92
CA TYR A 227 -0.06 -12.59 16.14
C TYR A 227 0.92 -13.03 15.06
N LEU A 228 0.91 -14.33 14.74
CA LEU A 228 1.78 -14.84 13.71
C LEU A 228 1.44 -14.26 12.34
N LEU A 229 0.16 -14.04 12.00
CA LEU A 229 -0.22 -13.44 10.73
C LEU A 229 0.40 -12.04 10.51
N PHE A 230 0.70 -11.31 11.60
CA PHE A 230 1.35 -9.99 11.53
C PHE A 230 2.88 -10.07 11.48
N THR A 231 3.48 -11.00 12.21
CA THR A 231 4.94 -11.00 12.44
C THR A 231 5.72 -11.93 11.53
N GLN A 232 5.13 -12.41 10.42
CA GLN A 232 5.85 -13.26 9.47
C GLN A 232 6.87 -12.45 8.65
N ALA A 233 8.06 -13.03 8.46
CA ALA A 233 9.00 -12.61 7.44
C ALA A 233 8.79 -13.45 6.17
N CYS A 234 8.96 -12.84 5.00
CA CYS A 234 8.84 -13.51 3.71
C CYS A 234 10.10 -13.29 2.88
N SER A 235 10.53 -14.31 2.14
CA SER A 235 11.62 -14.15 1.17
C SER A 235 11.21 -13.19 0.06
N TYR A 236 12.07 -12.22 -0.22
CA TYR A 236 11.86 -11.21 -1.26
C TYR A 236 12.49 -11.58 -2.62
N GLU A 237 13.26 -12.67 -2.69
CA GLU A 237 14.10 -13.03 -3.84
C GLU A 237 13.28 -13.15 -5.15
N LYS A 238 12.10 -13.76 -5.09
CA LYS A 238 11.25 -13.95 -6.26
C LYS A 238 10.62 -12.65 -6.76
N ALA A 239 10.20 -11.78 -5.86
CA ALA A 239 9.72 -10.45 -6.22
C ALA A 239 10.85 -9.60 -6.82
N LEU A 240 12.06 -9.72 -6.28
CA LEU A 240 13.24 -9.04 -6.81
C LEU A 240 13.66 -9.55 -8.19
N GLU A 241 13.58 -10.85 -8.43
CA GLU A 241 13.84 -11.46 -9.75
C GLU A 241 12.95 -10.81 -10.81
N LEU A 242 11.66 -10.67 -10.51
CA LEU A 242 10.69 -10.01 -11.39
C LEU A 242 11.01 -8.53 -11.63
N ILE A 243 11.34 -7.79 -10.56
CA ILE A 243 11.73 -6.37 -10.67
C ILE A 243 12.96 -6.23 -11.57
N THR A 244 13.95 -7.11 -11.40
CA THR A 244 15.18 -7.11 -12.19
C THR A 244 14.91 -7.43 -13.66
N GLN A 245 14.00 -8.37 -13.94
CA GLN A 245 13.55 -8.67 -15.30
C GLN A 245 12.90 -7.44 -15.96
N LEU A 246 12.01 -6.73 -15.25
CA LEU A 246 11.39 -5.51 -15.78
C LEU A 246 12.41 -4.41 -16.08
N ILE A 247 13.39 -4.22 -15.20
CA ILE A 247 14.49 -3.26 -15.43
C ILE A 247 15.25 -3.65 -16.70
N ALA A 248 15.54 -4.94 -16.91
CA ALA A 248 16.24 -5.43 -18.09
C ALA A 248 15.40 -5.31 -19.38
N MET A 249 14.08 -5.40 -19.30
CA MET A 249 13.17 -5.18 -20.43
C MET A 249 13.06 -3.69 -20.80
N GLY A 250 13.14 -2.80 -19.82
CA GLY A 250 12.99 -1.35 -20.00
C GLY A 250 14.23 -0.64 -20.57
N HIS A 251 15.42 -1.25 -20.50
CA HIS A 251 16.68 -0.65 -20.93
C HIS A 251 17.54 -1.55 -21.82
N SER A 252 18.38 -0.93 -22.65
CA SER A 252 19.43 -1.66 -23.35
C SER A 252 20.58 -2.04 -22.39
N LYS A 253 21.24 -3.18 -22.61
CA LYS A 253 22.35 -3.67 -21.76
C LYS A 253 23.47 -2.64 -21.56
N ASN A 254 23.71 -1.76 -22.54
CA ASN A 254 24.75 -0.73 -22.48
C ASN A 254 24.41 0.41 -21.53
N GLU A 255 23.13 0.75 -21.38
CA GLU A 255 22.68 1.83 -20.48
C GLU A 255 22.68 1.40 -19.01
N LEU A 256 22.44 0.10 -18.74
CA LEU A 256 22.51 -0.46 -17.39
C LEU A 256 23.91 -0.41 -16.78
N LEU A 257 24.95 -0.62 -17.61
CA LEU A 257 26.35 -0.62 -17.17
C LEU A 257 26.87 0.79 -16.89
N SER A 258 26.37 1.82 -17.58
CA SER A 258 26.73 3.21 -17.31
C SER A 258 26.02 3.74 -16.05
N ALA A 259 24.77 3.32 -15.80
CA ALA A 259 23.99 3.74 -14.63
C ALA A 259 24.59 3.28 -13.29
N GLN A 260 25.21 2.10 -13.22
CA GLN A 260 25.79 1.57 -11.97
C GLN A 260 26.95 2.40 -11.38
N LYS A 261 27.52 3.33 -12.16
CA LYS A 261 28.58 4.25 -11.72
C LYS A 261 28.05 5.57 -11.15
N ILE A 262 26.73 5.77 -11.13
CA ILE A 262 26.09 7.02 -10.71
C ILE A 262 25.71 6.95 -9.21
N GLN A 263 25.50 8.11 -8.60
CA GLN A 263 24.94 8.24 -7.24
C GLN A 263 23.60 7.51 -7.09
N LEU A 264 23.31 7.08 -5.87
CA LEU A 264 22.19 6.19 -5.54
C LEU A 264 20.82 6.72 -5.98
N ASP A 265 20.54 8.00 -5.76
CA ASP A 265 19.30 8.69 -6.16
C ASP A 265 19.05 8.60 -7.67
N SER A 266 20.10 8.84 -8.46
CA SER A 266 20.02 8.81 -9.91
C SER A 266 19.84 7.38 -10.44
N VAL A 267 20.43 6.38 -9.76
CA VAL A 267 20.22 4.96 -10.08
C VAL A 267 18.76 4.57 -9.87
N LEU A 268 18.14 4.99 -8.77
CA LEU A 268 16.74 4.69 -8.49
C LEU A 268 15.81 5.29 -9.54
N LEU A 269 16.00 6.56 -9.90
CA LEU A 269 15.19 7.23 -10.93
C LEU A 269 15.38 6.61 -12.31
N TYR A 270 16.60 6.18 -12.62
CA TYR A 270 16.88 5.47 -13.86
C TYR A 270 16.15 4.12 -13.91
N GLN A 271 16.23 3.32 -12.84
CA GLN A 271 15.52 2.05 -12.72
C GLN A 271 13.99 2.22 -12.75
N ASP A 272 13.47 3.31 -12.18
CA ASP A 272 12.05 3.66 -12.25
C ASP A 272 11.57 3.87 -13.69
N VAL A 273 12.35 4.60 -14.49
CA VAL A 273 12.06 4.83 -15.91
C VAL A 273 12.04 3.51 -16.67
N ALA A 274 12.96 2.59 -16.37
CA ALA A 274 12.99 1.24 -16.93
C ALA A 274 11.69 0.49 -16.68
N ILE A 275 11.31 0.37 -15.41
CA ILE A 275 10.14 -0.38 -14.95
C ILE A 275 8.87 0.20 -15.56
N ARG A 276 8.71 1.54 -15.52
CA ARG A 276 7.56 2.20 -16.15
C ARG A 276 7.52 1.98 -17.65
N THR A 277 8.67 1.99 -18.33
CA THR A 277 8.74 1.76 -19.77
C THR A 277 8.29 0.33 -20.11
N ALA A 278 8.77 -0.66 -19.36
CA ALA A 278 8.32 -2.05 -19.51
C ALA A 278 6.81 -2.20 -19.25
N LEU A 279 6.26 -1.47 -18.27
CA LEU A 279 4.85 -1.53 -17.91
C LEU A 279 3.93 -0.66 -18.78
N LYS A 280 4.43 0.23 -19.66
CA LYS A 280 3.57 1.07 -20.53
C LYS A 280 2.67 0.26 -21.46
N ALA A 281 3.18 -0.88 -21.92
CA ALA A 281 2.45 -1.79 -22.80
C ALA A 281 1.57 -2.81 -22.03
N TYR A 282 1.65 -2.80 -20.71
CA TYR A 282 0.85 -3.64 -19.83
C TYR A 282 -0.53 -2.99 -19.61
N PRO A 283 -1.64 -3.73 -19.70
CA PRO A 283 -2.97 -3.19 -19.41
C PRO A 283 -3.03 -2.71 -17.96
N SER A 284 -3.74 -1.61 -17.71
CA SER A 284 -3.79 -1.00 -16.38
C SER A 284 -4.18 -2.04 -15.32
N GLY A 285 -3.25 -2.36 -14.42
CA GLY A 285 -3.49 -3.31 -13.33
C GLY A 285 -4.70 -2.95 -12.47
N PRO A 286 -4.90 -1.67 -12.07
CA PRO A 286 -6.12 -1.21 -11.42
C PRO A 286 -7.41 -1.49 -12.21
N LEU A 287 -7.39 -1.30 -13.54
CA LEU A 287 -8.53 -1.62 -14.39
C LEU A 287 -8.83 -3.12 -14.42
N MET A 288 -7.80 -3.96 -14.49
CA MET A 288 -7.96 -5.42 -14.45
C MET A 288 -8.52 -5.91 -13.10
N GLN A 289 -8.15 -5.25 -12.01
CA GLN A 289 -8.73 -5.52 -10.70
C GLN A 289 -10.19 -5.07 -10.63
N ALA A 290 -10.52 -3.90 -11.18
CA ALA A 290 -11.90 -3.44 -11.25
C ALA A 290 -12.76 -4.41 -12.07
N LEU A 291 -12.23 -4.90 -13.19
CA LEU A 291 -12.86 -5.95 -14.00
C LEU A 291 -13.12 -7.23 -13.20
N ALA A 292 -12.14 -7.69 -12.41
CA ALA A 292 -12.29 -8.85 -11.54
C ALA A 292 -13.39 -8.65 -10.49
N LEU A 293 -13.44 -7.48 -9.83
CA LEU A 293 -14.50 -7.15 -8.86
C LEU A 293 -15.90 -7.24 -9.48
N VAL A 294 -16.06 -6.71 -10.70
CA VAL A 294 -17.35 -6.76 -11.41
C VAL A 294 -17.72 -8.20 -11.77
N ARG A 295 -16.78 -9.00 -12.28
CA ARG A 295 -17.01 -10.41 -12.66
C ARG A 295 -17.35 -11.30 -11.45
N GLU A 296 -16.65 -11.10 -10.34
CA GLU A 296 -16.79 -11.88 -9.11
C GLU A 296 -17.98 -11.40 -8.24
N GLN A 297 -18.72 -10.37 -8.68
CA GLN A 297 -19.82 -9.75 -7.93
C GLN A 297 -19.39 -9.26 -6.54
N ARG A 298 -18.19 -8.67 -6.46
CA ARG A 298 -17.58 -8.18 -5.22
C ARG A 298 -17.72 -6.68 -4.99
N LEU A 299 -18.51 -6.00 -5.82
CA LEU A 299 -18.79 -4.58 -5.66
C LEU A 299 -19.45 -4.32 -4.31
N GLY A 300 -19.00 -3.28 -3.60
CA GLY A 300 -19.60 -2.88 -2.33
C GLY A 300 -19.51 -3.95 -1.23
N GLN A 301 -18.58 -4.91 -1.28
CA GLN A 301 -18.37 -5.89 -0.20
C GLN A 301 -17.59 -5.31 1.00
N GLY A 302 -17.14 -4.07 0.91
CA GLY A 302 -16.27 -3.42 1.88
C GLY A 302 -14.80 -3.53 1.49
N LEU A 303 -14.04 -2.53 1.91
CA LEU A 303 -12.59 -2.50 1.87
C LEU A 303 -12.05 -3.27 3.07
N ASP A 304 -11.70 -4.53 2.84
CA ASP A 304 -10.94 -5.36 3.77
C ASP A 304 -9.73 -5.95 3.06
N LEU A 305 -8.56 -5.47 3.47
CA LEU A 305 -7.31 -5.67 2.74
C LEU A 305 -6.75 -7.09 2.93
N PHE A 306 -7.14 -7.76 4.01
CA PHE A 306 -6.77 -9.16 4.24
C PHE A 306 -7.50 -10.07 3.24
N SER A 307 -8.80 -9.85 3.02
CA SER A 307 -9.56 -10.54 1.97
C SER A 307 -9.14 -10.13 0.54
N GLN A 308 -8.39 -9.04 0.40
CA GLN A 308 -7.78 -8.60 -0.86
C GLN A 308 -6.33 -9.08 -1.02
N LYS A 309 -5.89 -10.05 -0.19
CA LYS A 309 -4.58 -10.71 -0.30
C LYS A 309 -3.41 -9.74 -0.05
N ASN A 310 -3.63 -8.76 0.82
CA ASN A 310 -2.62 -7.81 1.26
C ASN A 310 -2.28 -8.05 2.73
N TRP A 311 -1.58 -9.15 2.97
CA TRP A 311 -1.21 -9.58 4.31
C TRP A 311 -0.04 -8.75 4.87
N PRO A 312 0.03 -8.57 6.20
CA PRO A 312 1.19 -7.94 6.84
C PRO A 312 2.47 -8.74 6.62
N ILE A 313 3.60 -8.05 6.59
CA ILE A 313 4.92 -8.67 6.47
C ILE A 313 5.92 -7.88 7.32
N GLN A 314 6.74 -8.57 8.11
CA GLN A 314 7.93 -7.98 8.69
C GLN A 314 8.96 -7.74 7.59
N ILE A 315 9.37 -6.49 7.40
CA ILE A 315 10.25 -6.09 6.30
C ILE A 315 11.71 -5.97 6.76
N TYR A 316 11.97 -5.35 7.90
CA TYR A 316 13.32 -5.21 8.45
C TYR A 316 13.24 -4.92 9.95
N ALA A 317 14.38 -4.98 10.64
CA ALA A 317 14.52 -4.53 12.01
C ALA A 317 15.48 -3.35 12.11
N ILE A 318 15.09 -2.32 12.89
CA ILE A 318 15.98 -1.25 13.32
C ILE A 318 16.65 -1.71 14.61
N LEU A 319 17.97 -1.79 14.60
CA LEU A 319 18.79 -2.18 15.73
C LEU A 319 19.51 -0.94 16.27
N THR A 320 19.42 -0.73 17.56
CA THR A 320 20.21 0.26 18.30
C THR A 320 20.90 -0.44 19.46
N ASP A 321 21.66 0.29 20.28
CA ASP A 321 22.24 -0.28 21.50
C ASP A 321 21.20 -0.55 22.60
N GLN A 322 20.04 0.07 22.51
CA GLN A 322 18.98 -0.03 23.52
C GLN A 322 17.78 -0.87 23.07
N LEU A 323 17.49 -0.88 21.77
CA LEU A 323 16.25 -1.44 21.21
C LEU A 323 16.50 -2.25 19.94
N LYS A 324 15.68 -3.29 19.77
CA LYS A 324 15.41 -3.93 18.49
C LYS A 324 13.95 -3.68 18.15
N ILE A 325 13.72 -2.98 17.04
CA ILE A 325 12.38 -2.59 16.58
C ILE A 325 12.08 -3.37 15.31
N ASN A 326 11.07 -4.23 15.33
CA ASN A 326 10.63 -4.94 14.13
C ASN A 326 9.70 -4.03 13.32
N CYS A 327 10.11 -3.68 12.11
CA CYS A 327 9.32 -2.85 11.19
C CYS A 327 8.48 -3.75 10.29
N MET A 328 7.19 -3.45 10.21
CA MET A 328 6.21 -4.18 9.42
C MET A 328 5.63 -3.29 8.33
N LYS A 329 5.43 -3.89 7.15
CA LYS A 329 4.54 -3.37 6.12
C LYS A 329 3.14 -3.87 6.46
N VAL A 330 2.25 -2.94 6.78
CA VAL A 330 0.85 -3.25 7.11
C VAL A 330 -0.06 -2.27 6.38
N ALA A 331 -1.07 -2.80 5.69
CA ALA A 331 -2.16 -1.99 5.15
C ALA A 331 -3.03 -1.41 6.28
N SER A 332 -4.07 -0.63 5.97
CA SER A 332 -4.96 -0.15 7.04
C SER A 332 -5.54 -1.32 7.82
N MET A 333 -5.39 -1.33 9.15
CA MET A 333 -5.87 -2.38 10.06
C MET A 333 -7.37 -2.23 10.35
N THR A 334 -8.11 -1.78 9.35
CA THR A 334 -9.52 -1.42 9.42
C THR A 334 -10.30 -2.10 8.30
N MET A 335 -11.54 -2.48 8.57
CA MET A 335 -12.53 -2.78 7.54
C MET A 335 -13.42 -1.57 7.35
N GLN A 336 -13.78 -1.27 6.11
CA GLN A 336 -14.65 -0.14 5.79
C GLN A 336 -15.75 -0.56 4.81
N THR A 337 -17.01 -0.40 5.17
CA THR A 337 -18.15 -0.81 4.32
C THR A 337 -18.75 0.38 3.58
N THR A 338 -18.90 1.51 4.27
CA THR A 338 -19.33 2.82 3.73
C THR A 338 -18.24 3.87 3.97
N LEU A 339 -18.49 5.14 3.65
CA LEU A 339 -17.49 6.18 3.89
C LEU A 339 -17.28 6.45 5.38
N THR A 340 -18.31 6.22 6.19
CA THR A 340 -18.28 6.50 7.62
C THR A 340 -18.21 5.25 8.49
N ASP A 341 -18.68 4.10 8.00
CA ASP A 341 -18.65 2.84 8.74
C ASP A 341 -17.28 2.15 8.64
N VAL A 342 -16.49 2.30 9.70
CA VAL A 342 -15.14 1.76 9.81
C VAL A 342 -14.92 1.12 11.17
N GLU A 343 -14.43 -0.12 11.17
CA GLU A 343 -14.05 -0.87 12.37
C GLU A 343 -12.64 -1.45 12.25
N LEU A 344 -12.04 -1.83 13.38
CA LEU A 344 -10.76 -2.55 13.38
C LEU A 344 -10.97 -3.97 12.86
N ILE A 345 -10.03 -4.48 12.07
CA ILE A 345 -10.06 -5.90 11.70
C ILE A 345 -9.92 -6.77 12.97
N PRO A 346 -10.66 -7.87 13.09
CA PRO A 346 -10.56 -8.73 14.27
C PRO A 346 -9.15 -9.24 14.51
N GLU A 347 -8.39 -9.57 13.45
CA GLU A 347 -7.04 -10.11 13.59
C GLU A 347 -6.10 -9.11 14.26
N PHE A 348 -6.30 -7.81 14.03
CA PHE A 348 -5.50 -6.78 14.69
C PHE A 348 -5.78 -6.76 16.19
N ILE A 349 -7.04 -6.91 16.60
CA ILE A 349 -7.41 -7.05 18.03
C ILE A 349 -6.71 -8.26 18.63
N GLY A 350 -6.74 -9.42 17.96
CA GLY A 350 -6.07 -10.63 18.43
C GLY A 350 -4.55 -10.49 18.52
N PHE A 351 -3.93 -9.79 17.57
CA PHE A 351 -2.50 -9.43 17.62
C PHE A 351 -2.18 -8.55 18.84
N MET A 352 -2.97 -7.50 19.08
CA MET A 352 -2.78 -6.60 20.21
C MET A 352 -2.92 -7.30 21.56
N GLN A 353 -3.84 -8.27 21.69
CA GLN A 353 -3.98 -9.07 22.91
C GLN A 353 -2.71 -9.87 23.23
N VAL A 354 -2.01 -10.40 22.21
CA VAL A 354 -0.72 -11.05 22.42
C VAL A 354 0.34 -10.05 22.85
N LEU A 355 0.40 -8.87 22.23
CA LEU A 355 1.37 -7.84 22.63
C LEU A 355 1.17 -7.39 24.07
N ALA A 356 -0.07 -7.12 24.47
CA ALA A 356 -0.40 -6.76 25.84
C ALA A 356 0.02 -7.85 26.83
N SER A 357 -0.25 -9.13 26.51
CA SER A 357 0.17 -10.26 27.36
C SER A 357 1.69 -10.41 27.50
N ARG A 358 2.46 -9.81 26.59
CA ARG A 358 3.93 -9.85 26.56
C ARG A 358 4.57 -8.53 26.96
N ASP A 359 3.77 -7.54 27.36
CA ASP A 359 4.21 -6.17 27.64
C ASP A 359 5.02 -5.55 26.48
N GLN A 360 4.59 -5.81 25.24
CA GLN A 360 5.25 -5.28 24.04
C GLN A 360 4.52 -4.04 23.52
N LYS A 361 5.30 -3.03 23.11
CA LYS A 361 4.80 -1.77 22.57
C LYS A 361 4.76 -1.78 21.05
N TYR A 362 3.61 -1.38 20.50
CA TYR A 362 3.38 -1.21 19.08
C TYR A 362 3.11 0.24 18.74
N VAL A 363 3.87 0.76 17.77
CA VAL A 363 3.66 2.10 17.22
C VAL A 363 3.19 1.99 15.78
N VAL A 364 2.08 2.68 15.49
CA VAL A 364 1.53 2.81 14.14
C VAL A 364 1.88 4.17 13.61
N ILE A 365 2.70 4.22 12.55
CA ILE A 365 2.91 5.42 11.75
C ILE A 365 1.86 5.43 10.66
N ASN A 366 0.75 6.11 10.92
CA ASN A 366 -0.34 6.29 9.98
C ASN A 366 0.00 7.42 8.99
N LEU A 367 0.12 7.08 7.71
CA LEU A 367 0.48 7.97 6.62
C LEU A 367 -0.72 8.39 5.77
N GLN A 368 -1.93 8.10 6.25
CA GLN A 368 -3.18 8.44 5.57
C GLN A 368 -3.54 9.92 5.75
N ASN A 369 -4.28 10.45 4.78
CA ASN A 369 -4.81 11.81 4.80
C ASN A 369 -6.02 11.90 5.71
N ARG A 370 -5.80 12.25 6.98
CA ARG A 370 -6.86 12.41 7.98
C ARG A 370 -7.83 13.56 7.67
N SER A 371 -7.47 14.48 6.79
CA SER A 371 -8.29 15.61 6.34
C SER A 371 -9.19 15.25 5.14
N SER A 372 -8.83 14.20 4.40
CA SER A 372 -9.59 13.69 3.26
C SER A 372 -10.84 12.95 3.73
N TRP A 373 -11.97 13.24 3.09
CA TRP A 373 -13.23 12.54 3.34
C TRP A 373 -13.14 11.02 3.06
N GLN A 374 -12.21 10.58 2.19
CA GLN A 374 -12.02 9.16 1.86
C GLN A 374 -11.37 8.38 3.00
N GLU A 375 -10.46 9.01 3.75
CA GLU A 375 -9.60 8.32 4.72
C GLU A 375 -9.85 8.73 6.16
N LYS A 376 -10.54 9.86 6.40
CA LYS A 376 -10.80 10.41 7.73
C LYS A 376 -11.42 9.39 8.69
N ALA A 377 -12.38 8.59 8.24
CA ALA A 377 -13.02 7.58 9.07
C ALA A 377 -12.03 6.48 9.51
N ARG A 378 -11.15 6.03 8.60
CA ARG A 378 -10.06 5.07 8.90
C ARG A 378 -9.04 5.65 9.87
N CYS A 379 -8.58 6.88 9.64
CA CYS A 379 -7.67 7.56 10.56
C CYS A 379 -8.30 7.69 11.95
N THR A 380 -9.55 8.13 12.03
CA THR A 380 -10.26 8.30 13.31
C THR A 380 -10.42 6.97 14.04
N CYS A 381 -10.75 5.89 13.32
CA CYS A 381 -10.87 4.55 13.90
C CYS A 381 -9.54 4.05 14.48
N LEU A 382 -8.43 4.20 13.75
CA LEU A 382 -7.09 3.85 14.22
C LEU A 382 -6.65 4.74 15.39
N GLU A 383 -6.77 6.06 15.26
CA GLU A 383 -6.41 7.02 16.32
C GLU A 383 -7.20 6.76 17.60
N ASN A 384 -8.49 6.44 17.51
CA ASN A 384 -9.30 6.16 18.70
C ASN A 384 -9.01 4.79 19.32
N SER A 385 -8.43 3.85 18.57
CA SER A 385 -8.17 2.50 19.06
C SER A 385 -7.22 2.48 20.26
N GLN A 386 -6.27 3.42 20.33
CA GLN A 386 -5.31 3.50 21.45
C GLN A 386 -5.97 3.88 22.79
N TYR A 387 -7.20 4.41 22.80
CA TYR A 387 -7.90 4.72 24.05
C TYR A 387 -8.71 3.55 24.60
N LYS A 388 -8.79 2.42 23.87
CA LYS A 388 -9.38 1.21 24.40
C LYS A 388 -8.55 0.74 25.58
N GLN A 389 -9.22 0.41 26.69
CA GLN A 389 -8.57 0.00 27.94
C GLN A 389 -7.59 -1.17 27.75
N GLU A 390 -7.89 -2.07 26.83
CA GLU A 390 -7.05 -3.22 26.47
C GLU A 390 -5.77 -2.86 25.69
N PHE A 391 -5.68 -1.66 25.09
CA PHE A 391 -4.56 -1.26 24.22
C PHE A 391 -3.77 -0.07 24.74
N SER A 392 -4.29 0.69 25.71
CA SER A 392 -3.78 2.04 26.04
C SER A 392 -2.33 2.12 26.48
N GLU A 393 -1.78 1.03 27.02
CA GLU A 393 -0.37 0.97 27.44
C GLU A 393 0.57 0.40 26.36
N HIS A 394 0.00 -0.24 25.33
CA HIS A 394 0.74 -1.03 24.35
C HIS A 394 0.60 -0.51 22.92
N LEU A 395 -0.31 0.42 22.64
CA LEU A 395 -0.55 1.01 21.33
C LEU A 395 -0.34 2.52 21.36
N SER A 396 0.47 3.02 20.44
CA SER A 396 0.51 4.45 20.14
C SER A 396 0.35 4.66 18.63
N VAL A 397 -0.59 5.54 18.26
CA VAL A 397 -0.83 5.89 16.87
C VAL A 397 -0.34 7.30 16.63
N ILE A 398 0.44 7.49 15.57
CA ILE A 398 0.98 8.78 15.13
C ILE A 398 0.59 8.94 13.67
N THR A 399 -0.08 10.05 13.33
CA THR A 399 -0.49 10.33 11.95
C THR A 399 0.41 11.41 11.35
N PHE A 400 1.03 11.10 10.21
CA PHE A 400 1.76 12.03 9.35
C PHE A 400 1.09 12.09 7.98
N ASP A 401 0.27 13.09 7.73
CA ASP A 401 -0.38 13.24 6.43
C ASP A 401 0.65 13.56 5.33
N LYS A 402 0.92 12.57 4.47
CA LYS A 402 1.78 12.68 3.29
C LYS A 402 0.99 12.93 2.00
N ASP A 403 -0.21 13.49 2.11
CA ASP A 403 -1.08 13.88 0.99
C ASP A 403 -1.78 15.25 1.23
N SER A 404 -1.33 16.01 2.24
CA SER A 404 -1.85 17.35 2.53
C SER A 404 -1.37 18.40 1.52
N ASP A 405 -2.11 19.50 1.41
CA ASP A 405 -1.71 20.63 0.55
C ASP A 405 -0.37 21.24 0.98
N PHE A 406 -0.11 21.28 2.29
CA PHE A 406 1.20 21.66 2.84
C PHE A 406 2.27 20.65 2.42
N TYR A 407 2.04 19.35 2.55
CA TYR A 407 3.03 18.36 2.16
C TYR A 407 3.43 18.51 0.69
N HIS A 408 2.47 18.74 -0.22
CA HIS A 408 2.74 18.97 -1.65
C HIS A 408 3.18 20.39 -2.01
N GLN A 409 3.21 21.31 -1.04
CA GLN A 409 3.59 22.71 -1.24
C GLN A 409 2.81 23.36 -2.39
N ARG A 410 1.48 23.14 -2.44
CA ARG A 410 0.60 23.73 -3.46
C ARG A 410 0.46 25.25 -3.32
N GLU A 411 0.84 25.79 -2.18
CA GLU A 411 0.84 27.23 -1.90
C GLU A 411 2.15 27.94 -2.30
N SER A 412 2.01 29.20 -2.69
CA SER A 412 3.12 30.07 -3.08
C SER A 412 3.84 30.65 -1.84
N GLY A 413 5.17 30.69 -1.87
CA GLY A 413 5.99 31.38 -0.88
C GLY A 413 7.45 30.99 -0.98
N SER A 414 8.37 31.95 -1.15
CA SER A 414 9.80 31.68 -1.29
C SER A 414 10.60 31.90 -0.01
N LYS A 415 10.14 32.74 0.92
CA LYS A 415 10.93 33.09 2.11
C LYS A 415 11.06 31.91 3.07
N SER A 416 12.29 31.58 3.43
CA SER A 416 12.61 30.50 4.37
C SER A 416 11.99 30.73 5.75
N SER A 417 12.07 31.95 6.29
CA SER A 417 11.49 32.31 7.59
C SER A 417 9.99 31.98 7.69
N ASP A 418 9.24 32.33 6.65
CA ASP A 418 7.79 32.16 6.61
C ASP A 418 7.45 30.68 6.46
N PHE A 419 8.24 29.94 5.66
CA PHE A 419 8.13 28.51 5.51
C PHE A 419 8.41 27.74 6.81
N LEU A 420 9.46 28.10 7.56
CA LEU A 420 9.79 27.46 8.83
C LEU A 420 8.70 27.67 9.88
N LEU A 421 8.18 28.90 9.98
CA LEU A 421 7.05 29.22 10.85
C LEU A 421 5.81 28.40 10.48
N LYS A 422 5.50 28.31 9.19
CA LYS A 422 4.39 27.48 8.70
C LYS A 422 4.61 26.00 9.02
N CYS A 423 5.80 25.47 8.78
CA CYS A 423 6.13 24.07 9.07
C CYS A 423 5.95 23.76 10.57
N ALA A 424 6.43 24.64 11.45
CA ALA A 424 6.21 24.49 12.89
C ALA A 424 4.72 24.52 13.24
N GLN A 425 3.94 25.43 12.67
CA GLN A 425 2.49 25.54 12.88
C GLN A 425 1.76 24.28 12.42
N GLU A 426 2.03 23.79 11.22
CA GLU A 426 1.38 22.59 10.66
C GLU A 426 1.56 21.37 11.58
N VAL A 427 2.76 21.18 12.11
CA VAL A 427 3.06 20.04 12.99
C VAL A 427 2.49 20.26 14.39
N LEU A 428 2.66 21.44 14.98
CA LEU A 428 2.28 21.72 16.36
C LEU A 428 0.78 21.91 16.57
N SER A 429 0.07 22.44 15.58
CA SER A 429 -1.39 22.56 15.62
C SER A 429 -2.09 21.19 15.55
N GLY A 430 -1.35 20.14 15.19
CA GLY A 430 -1.81 18.75 15.29
C GLY A 430 -3.02 18.50 14.40
N GLN A 431 -4.18 18.27 15.03
CA GLN A 431 -5.37 17.74 14.37
C GLN A 431 -5.93 18.63 13.25
N GLU A 432 -5.68 19.94 13.32
CA GLU A 432 -6.15 20.89 12.32
C GLU A 432 -5.41 20.78 10.97
N TYR A 433 -4.20 20.20 10.96
CA TYR A 433 -3.25 20.29 9.82
C TYR A 433 -2.65 18.94 9.39
N GLY A 434 -3.38 17.85 9.62
CA GLY A 434 -2.96 16.52 9.12
C GLY A 434 -2.04 15.72 10.06
N PHE A 435 -1.67 16.27 11.21
CA PHE A 435 -0.85 15.57 12.20
C PHE A 435 -1.68 15.03 13.36
N TYR A 436 -1.35 13.84 13.86
CA TYR A 436 -1.88 13.31 15.12
C TYR A 436 -0.72 12.79 15.96
N PHE A 437 -0.65 13.19 17.23
CA PHE A 437 0.29 12.62 18.18
C PHE A 437 -0.47 11.92 19.30
N SER A 438 -0.01 10.72 19.65
CA SER A 438 -0.50 9.98 20.79
C SER A 438 -0.30 10.79 22.08
N PRO A 439 -1.22 10.73 23.05
CA PRO A 439 -1.05 11.38 24.35
C PRO A 439 0.19 10.92 25.13
N THR A 440 0.75 9.76 24.77
CA THR A 440 2.00 9.23 25.34
C THR A 440 3.24 10.02 24.89
N VAL A 441 3.14 10.78 23.80
CA VAL A 441 4.20 11.67 23.31
C VAL A 441 4.24 12.93 24.15
N ASN A 442 5.41 13.27 24.69
CA ASN A 442 5.56 14.45 25.52
C ASN A 442 5.53 15.73 24.66
N SER A 443 4.44 16.50 24.74
CA SER A 443 4.21 17.69 23.91
C SER A 443 5.27 18.79 24.12
N SER A 444 5.84 18.91 25.33
CA SER A 444 6.88 19.91 25.61
C SER A 444 8.21 19.54 24.96
N GLN A 445 8.60 18.26 25.03
CA GLN A 445 9.79 17.73 24.37
C GLN A 445 9.64 17.76 22.85
N LEU A 446 8.45 17.41 22.35
CA LEU A 446 8.12 17.47 20.93
C LEU A 446 8.23 18.91 20.40
N THR A 447 7.65 19.89 21.11
CA THR A 447 7.73 21.30 20.72
C THR A 447 9.18 21.81 20.72
N PHE A 448 9.98 21.43 21.72
CA PHE A 448 11.40 21.77 21.75
C PHE A 448 12.14 21.16 20.55
N PHE A 449 11.91 19.86 20.29
CA PHE A 449 12.51 19.15 19.18
C PHE A 449 12.18 19.80 17.85
N ILE A 450 10.90 20.06 17.55
CA ILE A 450 10.46 20.64 16.28
C ILE A 450 11.16 21.97 16.03
N ASN A 451 11.13 22.89 17.00
CA ASN A 451 11.74 24.21 16.83
C ASN A 451 13.26 24.13 16.61
N LYS A 452 13.95 23.18 17.27
CA LYS A 452 15.39 23.00 17.10
C LYS A 452 15.74 22.28 15.81
N ALA A 453 15.05 21.19 15.48
CA ALA A 453 15.27 20.42 14.28
C ALA A 453 15.07 21.28 13.03
N LEU A 454 14.02 22.11 12.99
CA LEU A 454 13.78 23.00 11.85
C LEU A 454 14.98 23.96 11.61
N LEU A 455 15.48 24.60 12.67
CA LEU A 455 16.64 25.48 12.53
C LEU A 455 17.90 24.72 12.10
N LEU A 456 18.17 23.56 12.68
CA LEU A 456 19.32 22.74 12.32
C LEU A 456 19.25 22.24 10.86
N ILE A 457 18.07 21.83 10.37
CA ILE A 457 17.92 21.42 8.97
C ILE A 457 18.19 22.61 8.05
N HIS A 458 17.65 23.78 8.38
CA HIS A 458 17.85 24.99 7.58
C HIS A 458 19.33 25.36 7.48
N GLU A 459 20.04 25.35 8.60
CA GLU A 459 21.46 25.70 8.66
C GLU A 459 22.35 24.64 8.01
N LEU A 460 22.15 23.35 8.33
CA LEU A 460 23.09 22.28 7.98
C LEU A 460 22.81 21.62 6.63
N PHE A 461 21.54 21.55 6.20
CA PHE A 461 21.15 20.92 4.93
C PHE A 461 20.86 21.94 3.83
N PHE A 462 20.50 23.17 4.19
CA PHE A 462 20.15 24.23 3.23
C PHE A 462 21.00 25.49 3.38
N ASP A 463 22.12 25.42 4.11
CA ASP A 463 23.12 26.49 4.26
C ASP A 463 22.54 27.85 4.67
N GLY A 464 21.44 27.85 5.43
CA GLY A 464 20.78 29.09 5.87
C GLY A 464 20.22 29.93 4.71
N LYS A 465 19.92 29.32 3.55
CA LYS A 465 19.34 30.00 2.38
C LYS A 465 18.13 30.86 2.78
N GLN A 466 18.13 32.12 2.35
CA GLN A 466 17.04 33.05 2.65
C GLN A 466 15.75 32.72 1.88
N GLU A 467 15.90 32.17 0.67
CA GLU A 467 14.78 31.75 -0.17
C GLU A 467 14.86 30.26 -0.51
N PHE A 468 13.72 29.59 -0.49
CA PHE A 468 13.55 28.21 -0.90
C PHE A 468 12.78 28.14 -2.21
N SER A 469 13.32 27.36 -3.15
CA SER A 469 12.57 26.91 -4.31
C SER A 469 11.45 25.95 -3.89
N HIS A 470 10.52 25.65 -4.80
CA HIS A 470 9.53 24.59 -4.55
C HIS A 470 10.19 23.24 -4.22
N ARG A 471 11.27 22.89 -4.93
CA ARG A 471 12.05 21.68 -4.67
C ARG A 471 12.72 21.70 -3.29
N ASP A 472 13.36 22.81 -2.91
CA ASP A 472 13.98 22.92 -1.57
C ASP A 472 12.94 22.68 -0.47
N ARG A 473 11.73 23.24 -0.60
CA ARG A 473 10.64 23.05 0.38
C ARG A 473 10.17 21.59 0.46
N LEU A 474 10.06 20.90 -0.68
CA LEU A 474 9.68 19.49 -0.71
C LEU A 474 10.73 18.58 -0.05
N ASP A 475 12.00 18.80 -0.39
CA ASP A 475 13.14 18.05 0.15
C ASP A 475 13.29 18.30 1.65
N TYR A 476 13.11 19.55 2.08
CA TYR A 476 13.15 19.95 3.48
C TYR A 476 12.11 19.16 4.32
N ILE A 477 10.87 19.06 3.83
CA ILE A 477 9.79 18.37 4.54
C ILE A 477 10.11 16.88 4.73
N GLU A 478 10.67 16.19 3.73
CA GLU A 478 11.07 14.78 3.88
C GLU A 478 12.18 14.63 4.91
N ILE A 479 13.20 15.50 4.84
CA ILE A 479 14.30 15.49 5.81
C ILE A 479 13.79 15.70 7.22
N PHE A 480 12.87 16.66 7.39
CA PHE A 480 12.22 16.91 8.68
C PHE A 480 11.37 15.73 9.15
N HIS A 481 10.54 15.14 8.28
CA HIS A 481 9.71 13.98 8.64
C HIS A 481 10.53 12.78 9.09
N PHE A 482 11.68 12.52 8.46
CA PHE A 482 12.61 11.48 8.91
C PHE A 482 13.14 11.75 10.33
N PHE A 483 13.62 12.96 10.61
CA PHE A 483 14.12 13.30 11.94
C PHE A 483 13.02 13.29 13.01
N LEU A 484 11.81 13.73 12.66
CA LEU A 484 10.63 13.64 13.51
C LEU A 484 10.28 12.17 13.81
N PHE A 485 10.31 11.30 12.80
CA PHE A 485 10.10 9.87 12.98
C PHE A 485 11.10 9.25 13.97
N LEU A 486 12.39 9.56 13.85
CA LEU A 486 13.39 9.10 14.83
C LEU A 486 13.09 9.60 16.24
N HIS A 487 12.59 10.84 16.37
CA HIS A 487 12.26 11.43 17.67
C HIS A 487 11.06 10.74 18.32
N ILE A 488 10.06 10.36 17.53
CA ILE A 488 8.93 9.56 18.00
C ILE A 488 9.40 8.20 18.51
N ILE A 489 10.30 7.52 17.80
CA ILE A 489 10.87 6.24 18.28
C ILE A 489 11.67 6.44 19.56
N ASP A 490 12.46 7.50 19.66
CA ASP A 490 13.25 7.84 20.85
C ASP A 490 12.39 7.96 22.11
N GLN A 491 11.25 8.63 21.98
CA GLN A 491 10.31 8.83 23.09
C GLN A 491 9.53 7.55 23.42
N LEU A 492 8.98 6.87 22.41
CA LEU A 492 8.02 5.78 22.62
C LEU A 492 8.70 4.43 22.88
N LYS A 493 9.91 4.24 22.35
CA LYS A 493 10.72 3.02 22.47
C LYS A 493 9.93 1.74 22.11
N PRO A 494 9.37 1.63 20.89
CA PRO A 494 8.54 0.49 20.49
C PRO A 494 9.34 -0.80 20.30
N ASP A 495 8.70 -1.94 20.51
CA ASP A 495 9.19 -3.26 20.09
C ASP A 495 8.85 -3.54 18.62
N ILE A 496 7.68 -3.05 18.20
CA ILE A 496 7.13 -3.25 16.85
C ILE A 496 6.65 -1.91 16.31
N LEU A 497 6.88 -1.69 15.02
CA LEU A 497 6.49 -0.49 14.30
C LEU A 497 5.82 -0.89 12.98
N SER A 498 4.76 -0.20 12.56
CA SER A 498 4.28 -0.28 11.18
C SER A 498 4.27 1.07 10.49
N PHE A 499 4.53 1.04 9.18
CA PHE A 499 4.19 2.12 8.28
C PHE A 499 2.86 1.77 7.60
N THR A 500 1.82 2.51 7.89
CA THR A 500 0.45 2.19 7.45
C THR A 500 -0.09 3.30 6.58
N CYS A 501 -0.54 2.95 5.38
CA CYS A 501 -1.46 3.78 4.59
C CYS A 501 -2.65 2.90 4.16
N LYS A 502 -3.58 3.45 3.34
CA LYS A 502 -4.77 2.71 2.87
C LYS A 502 -4.46 1.25 2.56
N ASP A 503 -3.60 0.99 1.58
CA ASP A 503 -3.25 -0.36 1.13
C ASP A 503 -1.76 -0.70 1.33
N GLY A 504 -0.98 0.16 1.98
CA GLY A 504 0.45 -0.09 2.16
C GLY A 504 1.22 -0.21 0.84
N VAL A 505 0.75 0.42 -0.26
CA VAL A 505 1.34 0.27 -1.60
C VAL A 505 2.35 1.36 -1.94
N ASP A 506 1.94 2.63 -1.98
CA ASP A 506 2.84 3.72 -2.40
C ASP A 506 3.44 4.45 -1.19
N THR A 507 2.63 5.19 -0.42
CA THR A 507 3.10 6.07 0.66
C THR A 507 3.89 5.33 1.73
N SER A 508 3.35 4.22 2.23
CA SER A 508 4.01 3.36 3.23
C SER A 508 5.31 2.76 2.69
N SER A 509 5.30 2.23 1.47
CA SER A 509 6.47 1.61 0.85
C SER A 509 7.60 2.61 0.63
N VAL A 510 7.29 3.81 0.10
CA VAL A 510 8.29 4.87 -0.09
C VAL A 510 8.86 5.32 1.24
N PHE A 511 8.02 5.63 2.23
CA PHE A 511 8.54 6.11 3.51
C PHE A 511 9.35 5.05 4.26
N SER A 512 8.92 3.79 4.21
CA SER A 512 9.65 2.68 4.77
C SER A 512 11.01 2.46 4.09
N ALA A 513 11.04 2.56 2.74
CA ALA A 513 12.26 2.47 1.94
C ALA A 513 13.22 3.63 2.21
N GLU A 514 12.68 4.85 2.37
CA GLU A 514 13.40 6.05 2.75
C GLU A 514 14.08 5.88 4.11
N VAL A 515 13.33 5.50 5.15
CA VAL A 515 13.86 5.23 6.50
C VAL A 515 14.97 4.17 6.45
N PHE A 516 14.76 3.07 5.72
CA PHE A 516 15.75 2.01 5.56
C PHE A 516 17.05 2.54 4.93
N ALA A 517 16.94 3.28 3.82
CA ALA A 517 18.09 3.79 3.09
C ALA A 517 18.85 4.83 3.91
N TRP A 518 18.14 5.75 4.57
CA TRP A 518 18.75 6.86 5.30
C TRP A 518 19.45 6.38 6.57
N LEU A 519 18.84 5.48 7.34
CA LEU A 519 19.49 4.87 8.51
C LEU A 519 20.78 4.15 8.13
N HIS A 520 20.83 3.52 6.94
CA HIS A 520 22.05 2.90 6.45
C HIS A 520 23.11 3.94 6.08
N VAL A 521 22.76 4.91 5.23
CA VAL A 521 23.68 5.96 4.76
C VAL A 521 24.25 6.79 5.91
N MET A 522 23.45 7.07 6.94
CA MET A 522 23.91 7.81 8.13
C MET A 522 25.11 7.18 8.82
N ASN A 523 25.21 5.85 8.79
CA ASN A 523 26.29 5.08 9.41
C ASN A 523 27.34 4.59 8.39
N HIS A 524 26.98 4.61 7.10
CA HIS A 524 27.78 4.13 5.97
C HIS A 524 27.67 5.12 4.79
N PRO A 525 28.30 6.31 4.90
CA PRO A 525 28.23 7.34 3.86
C PRO A 525 28.82 6.90 2.51
N GLU A 526 29.65 5.86 2.49
CA GLU A 526 30.14 5.18 1.28
C GLU A 526 29.01 4.63 0.38
N GLY A 527 27.78 4.57 0.88
CA GLY A 527 26.57 4.23 0.15
C GLY A 527 26.11 2.79 0.38
N LEU A 528 24.97 2.44 -0.22
CA LEU A 528 24.38 1.11 -0.06
C LEU A 528 25.19 0.04 -0.82
N PRO A 529 25.55 -1.10 -0.20
CA PRO A 529 26.06 -2.26 -0.92
C PRO A 529 24.96 -2.87 -1.81
N LYS A 530 25.35 -3.70 -2.79
CA LYS A 530 24.43 -4.26 -3.79
C LYS A 530 23.22 -4.95 -3.16
N SER A 531 23.41 -5.82 -2.17
CA SER A 531 22.30 -6.52 -1.50
C SER A 531 21.28 -5.57 -0.87
N LYS A 532 21.74 -4.46 -0.27
CA LYS A 532 20.88 -3.44 0.31
C LYS A 532 20.16 -2.60 -0.75
N ARG A 533 20.78 -2.36 -1.91
CA ARG A 533 20.12 -1.73 -3.06
C ARG A 533 19.03 -2.63 -3.64
N ASP A 534 19.33 -3.91 -3.79
CA ASP A 534 18.38 -4.91 -4.26
C ASP A 534 17.19 -5.01 -3.30
N PHE A 535 17.44 -5.00 -1.99
CA PHE A 535 16.38 -4.96 -0.98
C PHE A 535 15.57 -3.65 -1.02
N LEU A 536 16.21 -2.50 -1.24
CA LEU A 536 15.54 -1.21 -1.40
C LEU A 536 14.57 -1.22 -2.61
N LEU A 537 14.98 -1.83 -3.73
CA LEU A 537 14.11 -2.03 -4.88
C LEU A 537 12.89 -2.89 -4.56
N TYR A 538 13.08 -3.96 -3.79
CA TYR A 538 11.98 -4.77 -3.29
C TYR A 538 11.00 -3.94 -2.47
N LEU A 539 11.49 -3.17 -1.49
CA LEU A 539 10.63 -2.32 -0.65
C LEU A 539 9.79 -1.34 -1.48
N LEU A 540 10.38 -0.73 -2.51
CA LEU A 540 9.71 0.26 -3.36
C LEU A 540 8.68 -0.37 -4.31
N TYR A 541 9.10 -1.37 -5.08
CA TYR A 541 8.33 -1.81 -6.26
C TYR A 541 7.45 -3.03 -6.01
N ALA A 542 7.85 -3.96 -5.13
CA ALA A 542 7.11 -5.19 -4.95
C ALA A 542 5.66 -4.97 -4.49
N PRO A 543 5.35 -4.03 -3.56
CA PRO A 543 3.97 -3.75 -3.16
C PRO A 543 3.09 -3.29 -4.33
N ALA A 544 3.50 -2.29 -5.11
CA ALA A 544 2.72 -1.77 -6.24
C ALA A 544 2.55 -2.80 -7.36
N MET A 545 3.62 -3.54 -7.66
CA MET A 545 3.58 -4.55 -8.71
C MET A 545 2.69 -5.74 -8.34
N THR A 546 2.87 -6.29 -7.13
CA THR A 546 2.08 -7.44 -6.71
C THR A 546 0.64 -7.02 -6.47
N LEU A 547 0.39 -5.98 -5.66
CA LEU A 547 -0.97 -5.64 -5.22
C LEU A 547 -1.77 -4.85 -6.24
N ARG A 548 -1.15 -4.03 -7.08
CA ARG A 548 -1.84 -3.16 -8.05
C ARG A 548 -1.53 -3.46 -9.51
N GLY A 549 -0.51 -4.26 -9.81
CA GLY A 549 -0.11 -4.55 -11.19
C GLY A 549 0.39 -3.32 -11.93
N ARG A 550 1.00 -2.37 -11.21
CA ARG A 550 1.59 -1.13 -11.76
C ARG A 550 2.90 -0.79 -11.06
N SER A 551 3.62 0.20 -11.58
CA SER A 551 4.75 0.80 -10.86
C SER A 551 4.25 1.65 -9.69
N ILE A 552 5.17 1.95 -8.77
CA ILE A 552 4.97 2.89 -7.67
C ILE A 552 4.57 4.27 -8.17
N ASP A 553 3.94 5.09 -7.35
CA ASP A 553 3.65 6.49 -7.71
C ASP A 553 4.94 7.26 -8.09
N LYS A 554 4.86 8.02 -9.18
CA LYS A 554 6.02 8.72 -9.76
C LYS A 554 6.46 9.89 -8.90
N ASP A 555 5.52 10.69 -8.41
CA ASP A 555 5.85 11.92 -7.70
C ASP A 555 6.46 11.58 -6.34
N ARG A 556 5.98 10.51 -5.68
CA ARG A 556 6.55 10.02 -4.42
C ARG A 556 7.98 9.53 -4.56
N ILE A 557 8.31 8.71 -5.56
CA ILE A 557 9.68 8.23 -5.75
C ILE A 557 10.63 9.38 -6.15
N GLN A 558 10.16 10.31 -6.98
CA GLN A 558 10.94 11.48 -7.37
C GLN A 558 11.28 12.37 -6.17
N ARG A 559 10.29 12.58 -5.29
CA ARG A 559 10.47 13.35 -4.06
C ARG A 559 11.46 12.66 -3.11
N MET A 560 11.29 11.37 -2.85
CA MET A 560 12.21 10.60 -2.01
C MET A 560 13.64 10.65 -2.56
N ALA A 561 13.82 10.43 -3.87
CA ALA A 561 15.14 10.45 -4.50
C ALA A 561 15.80 11.85 -4.41
N SER A 562 15.02 12.91 -4.60
CA SER A 562 15.49 14.30 -4.48
C SER A 562 15.94 14.63 -3.05
N ALA A 563 15.12 14.32 -2.04
CA ALA A 563 15.47 14.55 -0.65
C ALA A 563 16.70 13.71 -0.23
N MET A 564 16.76 12.46 -0.69
CA MET A 564 17.89 11.57 -0.42
C MET A 564 19.19 12.08 -1.04
N HIS A 565 19.14 12.72 -2.21
CA HIS A 565 20.31 13.36 -2.81
C HIS A 565 20.87 14.47 -1.90
N VAL A 566 20.02 15.40 -1.46
CA VAL A 566 20.39 16.48 -0.53
C VAL A 566 20.95 15.90 0.76
N PHE A 567 20.29 14.87 1.30
CA PHE A 567 20.69 14.23 2.54
C PHE A 567 22.08 13.57 2.45
N ILE A 568 22.33 12.78 1.41
CA ILE A 568 23.62 12.11 1.16
C ILE A 568 24.73 13.14 0.93
N GLU A 569 24.47 14.14 0.08
CA GLU A 569 25.45 15.18 -0.24
C GLU A 569 25.92 15.89 1.04
N LYS A 570 24.98 16.28 1.89
CA LYS A 570 25.29 17.00 3.14
C LYS A 570 25.96 16.12 4.18
N LEU A 571 25.59 14.85 4.29
CA LEU A 571 26.32 13.90 5.14
C LEU A 571 27.76 13.65 4.67
N ASN A 572 28.00 13.60 3.35
CA ASN A 572 29.35 13.43 2.82
C ASN A 572 30.26 14.62 3.10
N HIS A 573 29.71 15.84 3.10
CA HIS A 573 30.48 17.05 3.38
C HIS A 573 30.62 17.34 4.88
N ASN A 574 29.52 17.24 5.64
CA ASN A 574 29.40 17.73 7.00
C ASN A 574 28.91 16.66 8.00
N GLY A 575 29.06 15.37 7.66
CA GLY A 575 28.46 14.27 8.42
C GLY A 575 28.74 14.30 9.92
N PHE A 576 29.99 14.54 10.33
CA PHE A 576 30.34 14.65 11.75
C PHE A 576 29.59 15.79 12.46
N VAL A 577 29.52 16.96 11.84
CA VAL A 577 28.83 18.14 12.40
C VAL A 577 27.33 17.90 12.50
N ILE A 578 26.74 17.31 11.46
CA ILE A 578 25.31 16.93 11.45
C ILE A 578 25.04 15.92 12.55
N GLN A 579 25.84 14.86 12.64
CA GLN A 579 25.69 13.83 13.67
C GLN A 579 25.81 14.43 15.08
N GLU A 580 26.79 15.31 15.33
CA GLU A 580 26.98 15.95 16.63
C GLU A 580 25.81 16.86 17.02
N ALA A 581 25.36 17.71 16.08
CA ALA A 581 24.26 18.64 16.33
C ALA A 581 22.95 17.91 16.60
N PHE A 582 22.61 16.90 15.78
CA PHE A 582 21.37 16.16 15.95
C PHE A 582 21.42 15.19 17.14
N SER A 583 22.58 14.60 17.48
CA SER A 583 22.69 13.69 18.63
C SER A 583 22.26 14.35 19.96
N GLN A 584 22.30 15.68 20.06
CA GLN A 584 21.85 16.42 21.24
C GLN A 584 20.32 16.47 21.37
N LEU A 585 19.58 16.14 20.31
CA LEU A 585 18.12 16.15 20.26
C LEU A 585 17.49 14.79 20.58
N TYR A 586 18.30 13.74 20.78
CA TYR A 586 17.83 12.37 21.03
C TYR A 586 18.50 11.78 22.27
N GLN A 587 17.79 10.91 22.97
CA GLN A 587 18.33 10.10 24.07
C GLN A 587 19.09 8.88 23.53
N MET A 588 18.61 8.29 22.45
CA MET A 588 19.20 7.14 21.77
C MET A 588 20.32 7.53 20.80
N SER A 589 21.27 6.62 20.63
CA SER A 589 22.47 6.83 19.80
C SER A 589 22.27 6.52 18.31
N PHE A 590 21.16 6.98 17.71
CA PHE A 590 20.80 6.65 16.32
C PHE A 590 21.93 6.89 15.31
N PHE A 591 22.59 8.04 15.43
CA PHE A 591 23.63 8.52 14.51
C PHE A 591 24.96 7.78 14.61
N LYS A 592 25.16 6.97 15.65
CA LYS A 592 26.43 6.26 15.90
C LYS A 592 26.29 4.74 15.81
N LYS A 593 25.10 4.21 16.11
CA LYS A 593 24.91 2.78 16.34
C LYS A 593 23.64 2.21 15.71
N ALA A 594 22.77 3.02 15.10
CA ALA A 594 21.61 2.45 14.42
C ALA A 594 22.05 1.58 13.26
N ARG A 595 21.44 0.41 13.10
CA ARG A 595 21.66 -0.50 11.98
C ARG A 595 20.34 -1.03 11.51
N VAL A 596 20.25 -1.33 10.23
CA VAL A 596 19.08 -1.98 9.63
C VAL A 596 19.42 -3.42 9.25
N GLN A 597 18.67 -4.37 9.79
CA GLN A 597 18.76 -5.78 9.47
C GLN A 597 17.57 -6.16 8.59
N GLU A 598 17.83 -6.80 7.44
CA GLU A 598 16.76 -7.32 6.58
C GLU A 598 15.92 -8.36 7.34
N GLY A 599 14.60 -8.35 7.08
CA GLY A 599 13.59 -9.11 7.80
C GLY A 599 13.63 -10.60 7.55
#